data_AF-A0A401GL11-F1
#
_entry.id   AF-A0A401GL11-F1
#
_cell.length_a   1.000
_cell.length_b   1.000
_cell.length_c   1.000
_cell.angle_alpha   90.00
_cell.angle_beta   90.00
_cell.angle_gamma   90.00
#
_symmetry.space_group_name_H-M   'P 1'
#
loop_
_entity.id
_entity.type
_entity.pdbx_description
1 polymer ?
#
loop_
_entity_poly.entity_id
_entity_poly.type
_entity_poly.pdbx_seq_one_letter_code
_entity_poly.pdbx_strand_id
1 'polypeptide(L)'
;MRILLESVTPVVLKSAKTPRIQLSDSALDIEHLFTMLYDSQRYFSLSSGPVEFSMVLSLIRLGHKYEMTTLRDGALERLKTCFPADFEEWCELDEDGSAYVTMKPEDAIAAVNLAHLTQTDSVLPSALYGCCSLDTHTLLHGMLRTDGSSEKLSQEDLERCVEGRVKPMWRVKLMEANTRELRWVLKLDQASPACSQKWHCTVKLRELPAKAHREAHGSFYALTQWNAVFQLGVCDKCADMVTAAELEGRRKVWSKLPSLMGVTVEGWGSDS
;
A
#
# COMPACT_ATOMS: atom_id res chain seq x y z
N MET A 1 65.75 -17.11 -11.38
CA MET A 1 64.39 -16.57 -11.19
C MET A 1 63.59 -16.87 -12.46
N ARG A 2 62.93 -18.02 -12.47
CA ARG A 2 62.12 -18.59 -13.56
C ARG A 2 60.81 -19.03 -12.91
N ILE A 3 59.70 -18.68 -13.55
CA ILE A 3 58.36 -19.17 -13.22
C ILE A 3 58.36 -20.68 -13.48
N LEU A 4 58.06 -21.48 -12.45
CA LEU A 4 57.75 -22.90 -12.58
C LEU A 4 56.24 -23.05 -12.40
N LEU A 5 55.55 -23.26 -13.51
CA LEU A 5 54.20 -23.78 -13.54
C LEU A 5 54.30 -25.27 -13.21
N GLU A 6 54.00 -25.65 -11.97
CA GLU A 6 53.69 -27.04 -11.67
C GLU A 6 52.29 -27.33 -12.20
N SER A 7 52.21 -28.28 -13.12
CA SER A 7 50.97 -28.78 -13.69
C SER A 7 50.16 -29.45 -12.58
N VAL A 8 49.16 -28.73 -12.07
CA VAL A 8 48.11 -29.32 -11.23
C VAL A 8 47.33 -30.28 -12.13
N THR A 9 47.59 -31.57 -11.97
CA THR A 9 46.77 -32.63 -12.55
C THR A 9 45.35 -32.45 -12.03
N PRO A 10 44.32 -32.44 -12.90
CA PRO A 10 42.95 -32.40 -12.42
C PRO A 10 42.70 -33.70 -11.66
N VAL A 11 42.50 -33.61 -10.35
CA VAL A 11 41.87 -34.67 -9.58
C VAL A 11 40.44 -34.75 -10.11
N VAL A 12 40.22 -35.65 -11.07
CA VAL A 12 38.87 -36.04 -11.49
C VAL A 12 38.29 -36.79 -10.31
N LEU A 13 37.61 -36.06 -9.42
CA LEU A 13 36.74 -36.64 -8.41
C LEU A 13 35.67 -37.44 -9.17
N LYS A 14 35.81 -38.77 -9.15
CA LYS A 14 34.80 -39.71 -9.64
C LYS A 14 33.47 -39.37 -8.98
N SER A 15 32.57 -38.75 -9.75
CA SER A 15 31.11 -38.68 -9.57
C SER A 15 30.66 -38.97 -8.13
N ALA A 16 30.86 -37.99 -7.24
CA ALA A 16 29.95 -37.88 -6.12
C ALA A 16 28.58 -37.63 -6.76
N LYS A 17 27.60 -38.52 -6.54
CA LYS A 17 26.21 -38.31 -6.97
C LYS A 17 25.80 -36.91 -6.49
N THR A 18 25.80 -35.93 -7.39
CA THR A 18 25.33 -34.59 -7.07
C THR A 18 23.86 -34.73 -6.70
N PRO A 19 23.45 -34.45 -5.46
CA PRO A 19 22.06 -34.56 -5.08
C PRO A 19 21.27 -33.54 -5.91
N ARG A 20 20.35 -34.02 -6.72
CA ARG A 20 19.43 -33.17 -7.50
C ARG A 20 18.14 -33.06 -6.71
N ILE A 21 17.85 -31.85 -6.25
CA ILE A 21 16.58 -31.52 -5.59
C ILE A 21 15.75 -30.79 -6.64
N GLN A 22 14.55 -31.32 -6.91
CA GLN A 22 13.58 -30.65 -7.77
C GLN A 22 12.70 -29.76 -6.89
N LEU A 23 12.71 -28.46 -7.17
CA LEU A 23 11.86 -27.49 -6.49
C LEU A 23 10.62 -27.23 -7.34
N SER A 24 9.47 -27.04 -6.68
CA SER A 24 8.22 -26.67 -7.35
C SER A 24 8.04 -25.15 -7.50
N ASP A 25 8.94 -24.36 -6.91
CA ASP A 25 8.90 -22.90 -6.95
C ASP A 25 9.41 -22.35 -8.28
N SER A 26 9.04 -21.11 -8.58
CA SER A 26 9.55 -20.43 -9.77
C SER A 26 11.05 -20.17 -9.64
N ALA A 27 11.75 -20.16 -10.78
CA ALA A 27 13.18 -19.85 -10.81
C ALA A 27 13.47 -18.47 -10.20
N LEU A 28 12.57 -17.50 -10.44
CA LEU A 28 12.69 -16.14 -9.89
C LEU A 28 12.56 -16.12 -8.37
N ASP A 29 11.61 -16.86 -7.79
CA ASP A 29 11.46 -16.89 -6.32
C ASP A 29 12.72 -17.46 -5.66
N ILE A 30 13.29 -18.52 -6.24
CA ILE A 30 14.53 -19.14 -5.75
C ILE A 30 15.73 -18.21 -5.94
N GLU A 31 15.80 -17.48 -7.05
CA GLU A 31 16.81 -16.45 -7.28
C GLU A 31 16.73 -15.36 -6.21
N HIS A 32 15.54 -14.84 -5.90
CA HIS A 32 15.34 -13.86 -4.83
C HIS A 32 15.77 -14.40 -3.46
N LEU A 33 15.41 -15.65 -3.13
CA LEU A 33 15.83 -16.30 -1.89
C LEU A 33 17.36 -16.39 -1.79
N PHE A 34 18.03 -16.90 -2.82
CA PHE A 34 19.48 -17.00 -2.79
C PHE A 34 20.16 -15.64 -2.76
N THR A 35 19.65 -14.67 -3.52
CA THR A 35 20.22 -13.32 -3.51
C THR A 35 20.15 -12.73 -2.09
N MET A 36 19.03 -12.93 -1.39
CA MET A 36 18.89 -12.53 0.01
C MET A 36 19.87 -13.28 0.94
N LEU A 37 20.01 -14.60 0.80
CA LEU A 37 20.90 -15.39 1.65
C LEU A 37 22.39 -15.01 1.49
N TYR A 38 22.81 -14.63 0.28
CA TYR A 38 24.19 -14.26 0.01
C TYR A 38 24.50 -12.77 0.24
N ASP A 39 23.51 -11.88 0.14
CA ASP A 39 23.68 -10.42 0.32
C ASP A 39 22.68 -9.85 1.35
N SER A 40 22.54 -10.52 2.50
CA SER A 40 21.53 -10.19 3.52
C SER A 40 21.57 -8.74 4.02
N GLN A 41 22.74 -8.10 4.06
CA GLN A 41 22.87 -6.70 4.51
C GLN A 41 22.12 -5.73 3.61
N ARG A 42 22.15 -5.94 2.29
CA ARG A 42 21.43 -5.12 1.33
C ARG A 42 19.91 -5.25 1.47
N TYR A 43 19.44 -6.39 1.98
CA TYR A 43 18.01 -6.73 2.02
C TYR A 43 17.33 -6.51 3.37
N PHE A 44 18.03 -6.67 4.49
CA PHE A 44 17.44 -6.36 5.80
C PHE A 44 17.58 -4.88 6.16
N SER A 45 18.56 -4.18 5.59
CA SER A 45 18.72 -2.76 5.84
C SER A 45 17.71 -1.94 5.04
N LEU A 46 16.81 -1.26 5.76
CA LEU A 46 15.96 -0.20 5.18
C LEU A 46 16.79 0.98 4.64
N SER A 47 18.07 1.08 5.01
CA SER A 47 19.00 2.12 4.55
C SER A 47 19.67 1.81 3.21
N SER A 48 19.48 0.61 2.65
CA SER A 48 20.12 0.16 1.39
C SER A 48 19.34 0.52 0.13
N GLY A 49 18.31 1.37 0.24
CA GLY A 49 17.42 1.77 -0.85
C GLY A 49 16.22 0.85 -1.02
N PRO A 50 15.30 1.20 -1.95
CA PRO A 50 14.10 0.43 -2.18
C PRO A 50 14.41 -0.92 -2.84
N VAL A 51 13.64 -1.95 -2.45
CA VAL A 51 13.65 -3.27 -3.09
C VAL A 51 12.42 -3.44 -3.97
N GLU A 52 12.47 -4.30 -4.98
CA GLU A 52 11.28 -4.58 -5.78
C GLU A 52 10.23 -5.37 -4.98
N PHE A 53 8.95 -5.05 -5.15
CA PHE A 53 7.86 -5.79 -4.53
C PHE A 53 7.89 -7.29 -4.87
N SER A 54 8.30 -7.65 -6.08
CA SER A 54 8.48 -9.03 -6.55
C SER A 54 9.39 -9.84 -5.61
N MET A 55 10.43 -9.22 -5.07
CA MET A 55 11.34 -9.84 -4.12
C MET A 55 10.70 -10.02 -2.75
N VAL A 56 10.01 -9.00 -2.24
CA VAL A 56 9.25 -9.10 -0.98
C VAL A 56 8.24 -10.24 -1.06
N LEU A 57 7.50 -10.33 -2.17
CA LEU A 57 6.54 -11.40 -2.47
C LEU A 57 7.18 -12.80 -2.43
N SER A 58 8.29 -12.98 -3.15
CA SER A 58 9.02 -14.26 -3.17
C SER A 58 9.50 -14.65 -1.77
N LEU A 59 10.09 -13.71 -1.03
CA LEU A 59 10.63 -13.95 0.30
C LEU A 59 9.53 -14.34 1.30
N ILE A 60 8.38 -13.66 1.29
CA ILE A 60 7.26 -14.04 2.18
C ILE A 60 6.76 -15.45 1.85
N ARG A 61 6.57 -15.77 0.56
CA ARG A 61 6.05 -17.09 0.13
C ARG A 61 6.99 -18.23 0.47
N LEU A 62 8.26 -18.10 0.10
CA LEU A 62 9.26 -19.12 0.37
C LEU A 62 9.54 -19.22 1.87
N GLY A 63 9.59 -18.08 2.57
CA GLY A 63 9.75 -18.05 4.01
C GLY A 63 8.60 -18.72 4.75
N HIS A 64 7.36 -18.55 4.28
CA HIS A 64 6.21 -19.28 4.80
C HIS A 64 6.26 -20.78 4.45
N LYS A 65 6.52 -21.14 3.18
CA LYS A 65 6.55 -22.53 2.69
C LYS A 65 7.65 -23.38 3.33
N TYR A 66 8.83 -22.80 3.54
CA TYR A 66 10.01 -23.48 4.06
C TYR A 66 10.28 -23.18 5.54
N GLU A 67 9.31 -22.60 6.25
CA GLU A 67 9.40 -22.29 7.69
C GLU A 67 10.61 -21.40 8.06
N MET A 68 11.04 -20.53 7.14
CA MET A 68 12.11 -19.57 7.37
C MET A 68 11.53 -18.30 8.01
N THR A 69 11.16 -18.40 9.30
CA THR A 69 10.41 -17.37 10.02
C THR A 69 11.09 -16.00 10.02
N THR A 70 12.39 -15.91 10.34
CA THR A 70 13.13 -14.63 10.35
C THR A 70 13.09 -13.92 9.00
N LEU A 71 13.21 -14.68 7.91
CA LEU A 71 13.16 -14.17 6.56
C LEU A 71 11.75 -13.67 6.22
N ARG A 72 10.75 -14.51 6.50
CA ARG A 72 9.33 -14.19 6.29
C ARG A 72 8.95 -12.91 7.05
N ASP A 73 9.30 -12.83 8.33
CA ASP A 73 8.91 -11.73 9.21
C ASP A 73 9.60 -10.43 8.77
N GLY A 74 10.88 -10.47 8.43
CA GLY A 74 11.57 -9.29 7.88
C GLY A 74 10.99 -8.80 6.55
N ALA A 75 10.53 -9.71 5.68
CA ALA A 75 9.85 -9.35 4.45
C ALA A 75 8.42 -8.81 4.71
N LEU A 76 7.71 -9.33 5.71
CA LEU A 76 6.41 -8.81 6.15
C LEU A 76 6.54 -7.39 6.71
N GLU A 77 7.61 -7.07 7.44
CA GLU A 77 7.85 -5.69 7.88
C GLU A 77 7.98 -4.72 6.69
N ARG A 78 8.64 -5.12 5.60
CA ARG A 78 8.67 -4.32 4.36
C ARG A 78 7.29 -4.23 3.69
N LEU A 79 6.50 -5.29 3.72
CA LEU A 79 5.13 -5.25 3.19
C LEU A 79 4.27 -4.26 3.98
N LYS A 80 4.42 -4.20 5.30
CA LYS A 80 3.70 -3.25 6.16
C LYS A 80 4.05 -1.79 5.85
N THR A 81 5.27 -1.48 5.40
CA THR A 81 5.59 -0.10 4.98
C THR A 81 4.88 0.30 3.68
N CYS A 82 4.38 -0.66 2.89
CA CYS A 82 3.57 -0.39 1.70
C CYS A 82 2.09 -0.24 2.02
N PHE A 83 1.65 -0.94 3.07
CA PHE A 83 0.26 -1.06 3.49
C PHE A 83 0.18 -0.87 5.01
N PRO A 84 0.49 0.33 5.52
CA PRO A 84 0.53 0.59 6.95
C PRO A 84 -0.86 0.47 7.57
N ALA A 85 -0.87 0.17 8.87
CA ALA A 85 -2.09 0.18 9.69
C ALA A 85 -2.27 1.53 10.41
N ASP A 86 -1.19 2.28 10.56
CA ASP A 86 -1.17 3.61 11.12
C ASP A 86 -1.50 4.68 10.07
N PHE A 87 -2.18 5.75 10.50
CA PHE A 87 -2.65 6.78 9.60
C PHE A 87 -1.55 7.78 9.22
N GLU A 88 -0.63 8.06 10.15
CA GLU A 88 0.51 8.95 9.94
C GLU A 88 1.47 8.30 8.95
N GLU A 89 1.81 7.03 9.13
CA GLU A 89 2.58 6.25 8.16
C GLU A 89 1.92 6.24 6.78
N TRP A 90 0.59 6.09 6.72
CA TRP A 90 -0.15 6.18 5.45
C TRP A 90 -0.03 7.55 4.79
N CYS A 91 -0.03 8.63 5.58
CA CYS A 91 0.10 9.99 5.06
C CYS A 91 1.52 10.33 4.59
N GLU A 92 2.53 9.57 5.03
CA GLU A 92 3.92 9.71 4.58
C GLU A 92 4.19 9.01 3.25
N LEU A 93 3.29 8.14 2.79
CA LEU A 93 3.39 7.51 1.47
C LEU A 93 3.27 8.54 0.35
N ASP A 94 4.20 8.51 -0.60
CA ASP A 94 4.17 9.36 -1.79
C ASP A 94 3.37 8.70 -2.93
N GLU A 95 3.33 9.35 -4.11
CA GLU A 95 2.66 8.78 -5.30
C GLU A 95 3.27 7.45 -5.73
N ASP A 96 4.54 7.20 -5.40
CA ASP A 96 5.29 5.98 -5.71
C ASP A 96 5.17 4.92 -4.58
N GLY A 97 4.52 5.26 -3.47
CA GLY A 97 4.21 4.39 -2.34
C GLY A 97 5.26 4.45 -1.22
N SER A 98 5.94 3.32 -1.01
CA SER A 98 6.89 3.12 0.10
C SER A 98 8.30 3.53 -0.31
N ALA A 99 9.00 4.32 0.52
CA ALA A 99 10.42 4.64 0.33
C ALA A 99 11.35 3.40 0.32
N TYR A 100 10.84 2.26 0.79
CA TYR A 100 11.60 1.02 0.97
C TYR A 100 11.25 -0.06 -0.04
N VAL A 101 10.17 0.10 -0.81
CA VAL A 101 9.69 -0.90 -1.76
C VAL A 101 9.13 -0.23 -3.00
N THR A 102 9.67 -0.58 -4.16
CA THR A 102 9.10 -0.17 -5.46
C THR A 102 7.96 -1.10 -5.83
N MET A 103 6.78 -0.52 -6.02
CA MET A 103 5.51 -1.21 -6.19
C MET A 103 4.75 -0.66 -7.39
N LYS A 104 3.96 -1.50 -8.04
CA LYS A 104 2.93 -1.12 -9.01
C LYS A 104 1.55 -1.22 -8.37
N PRO A 105 0.53 -0.46 -8.84
CA PRO A 105 -0.81 -0.55 -8.27
C PRO A 105 -1.36 -1.99 -8.20
N GLU A 106 -1.14 -2.81 -9.22
CA GLU A 106 -1.61 -4.19 -9.28
C GLU A 106 -0.98 -5.12 -8.21
N ASP A 107 0.13 -4.73 -7.59
CA ASP A 107 0.77 -5.47 -6.50
C ASP A 107 -0.09 -5.55 -5.24
N ALA A 108 -1.07 -4.65 -5.09
CA ALA A 108 -2.06 -4.71 -4.03
C ALA A 108 -2.81 -6.06 -3.99
N ILE A 109 -3.03 -6.70 -5.15
CA ILE A 109 -3.69 -8.01 -5.23
C ILE A 109 -2.85 -9.08 -4.52
N ALA A 110 -1.54 -9.10 -4.80
CA ALA A 110 -0.63 -10.02 -4.15
C ALA A 110 -0.49 -9.71 -2.64
N ALA A 111 -0.50 -8.44 -2.25
CA ALA A 111 -0.47 -8.05 -0.85
C ALA A 111 -1.66 -8.60 -0.05
N VAL A 112 -2.89 -8.55 -0.60
CA VAL A 112 -4.09 -9.15 0.03
C VAL A 112 -3.91 -10.67 0.19
N ASN A 113 -3.48 -11.35 -0.87
CA ASN A 113 -3.27 -12.80 -0.83
C ASN A 113 -2.19 -13.21 0.18
N LEU A 114 -1.10 -12.44 0.27
CA LEU A 114 -0.05 -12.65 1.25
C LEU A 114 -0.52 -12.41 2.68
N ALA A 115 -1.32 -11.37 2.91
CA ALA A 115 -1.89 -11.08 4.21
C ALA A 115 -2.75 -12.25 4.70
N HIS A 116 -3.60 -12.82 3.84
CA HIS A 116 -4.35 -14.04 4.16
C HIS A 116 -3.45 -15.26 4.38
N LEU A 117 -2.45 -15.47 3.52
CA LEU A 117 -1.52 -16.61 3.64
C LEU A 117 -0.75 -16.59 4.97
N THR A 118 -0.39 -15.40 5.44
CA THR A 118 0.46 -15.22 6.62
C THR A 118 -0.30 -14.82 7.88
N GLN A 119 -1.62 -14.65 7.78
CA GLN A 119 -2.46 -14.12 8.87
C GLN A 119 -2.00 -12.74 9.35
N THR A 120 -1.58 -11.89 8.40
CA THR A 120 -1.13 -10.51 8.67
C THR A 120 -2.30 -9.55 8.44
N ASP A 121 -3.29 -9.60 9.33
CA ASP A 121 -4.56 -8.87 9.16
C ASP A 121 -4.38 -7.34 9.09
N SER A 122 -3.30 -6.81 9.67
CA SER A 122 -2.98 -5.38 9.64
C SER A 122 -2.77 -4.81 8.24
N VAL A 123 -2.44 -5.65 7.25
CA VAL A 123 -2.22 -5.23 5.84
C VAL A 123 -3.52 -5.21 5.04
N LEU A 124 -4.53 -5.99 5.44
CA LEU A 124 -5.73 -6.21 4.64
C LEU A 124 -6.50 -4.93 4.29
N PRO A 125 -6.79 -4.01 5.24
CA PRO A 125 -7.66 -2.88 4.94
C PRO A 125 -7.06 -1.92 3.90
N SER A 126 -5.77 -1.58 4.03
CA SER A 126 -5.07 -0.70 3.11
C SER A 126 -4.77 -1.38 1.77
N ALA A 127 -4.46 -2.68 1.74
CA ALA A 127 -4.28 -3.43 0.50
C ALA A 127 -5.59 -3.62 -0.29
N LEU A 128 -6.71 -3.94 0.37
CA LEU A 128 -8.04 -4.02 -0.26
C LEU A 128 -8.49 -2.66 -0.78
N TYR A 129 -8.20 -1.59 -0.03
CA TYR A 129 -8.43 -0.23 -0.49
C TYR A 129 -7.61 0.08 -1.75
N GLY A 130 -6.34 -0.32 -1.80
CA GLY A 130 -5.50 -0.26 -3.01
C GLY A 130 -6.07 -1.04 -4.19
N CYS A 131 -6.70 -2.19 -3.96
CA CYS A 131 -7.36 -2.96 -5.02
C CYS A 131 -8.61 -2.27 -5.60
N CYS A 132 -9.32 -1.48 -4.77
CA CYS A 132 -10.47 -0.70 -5.23
C CYS A 132 -10.08 0.32 -6.31
N SER A 133 -8.81 0.75 -6.32
CA SER A 133 -8.18 1.71 -7.24
C SER A 133 -7.93 1.20 -8.65
N LEU A 134 -7.85 -0.12 -8.82
CA LEU A 134 -7.43 -0.73 -10.08
C LEU A 134 -8.47 -0.50 -11.18
N ASP A 135 -8.06 -0.61 -12.44
CA ASP A 135 -9.06 -0.70 -13.50
C ASP A 135 -9.86 -2.02 -13.37
N THR A 136 -11.06 -2.07 -13.97
CA THR A 136 -11.93 -3.24 -13.89
C THR A 136 -11.30 -4.50 -14.49
N HIS A 137 -10.49 -4.37 -15.53
CA HIS A 137 -9.85 -5.52 -16.15
C HIS A 137 -8.81 -6.12 -15.21
N THR A 138 -7.90 -5.31 -14.65
CA THR A 138 -6.89 -5.78 -13.70
C THR A 138 -7.51 -6.38 -12.44
N LEU A 139 -8.58 -5.79 -11.91
CA LEU A 139 -9.26 -6.34 -10.73
C LEU A 139 -9.86 -7.74 -11.00
N LEU A 140 -10.49 -7.95 -12.16
CA LEU A 140 -11.14 -9.21 -12.52
C LEU A 140 -10.14 -10.29 -12.97
N HIS A 141 -9.10 -9.87 -13.68
CA HIS A 141 -8.16 -10.78 -14.31
C HIS A 141 -6.89 -11.02 -13.52
N GLY A 142 -6.60 -10.21 -12.49
CA GLY A 142 -5.44 -10.37 -11.64
C GLY A 142 -4.17 -9.73 -12.21
N MET A 143 -3.09 -9.81 -11.43
CA MET A 143 -1.75 -9.42 -11.86
C MET A 143 -1.13 -10.58 -12.66
N LEU A 144 -0.27 -10.27 -13.63
CA LEU A 144 0.52 -11.28 -14.32
C LEU A 144 1.82 -11.54 -13.56
N ARG A 145 2.09 -12.79 -13.22
CA ARG A 145 3.36 -13.23 -12.64
C ARG A 145 4.40 -13.47 -13.73
N THR A 146 5.67 -13.45 -13.35
CA THR A 146 6.80 -13.69 -14.25
C THR A 146 6.82 -15.11 -14.83
N ASP A 147 6.18 -16.07 -14.16
CA ASP A 147 5.99 -17.45 -14.62
C ASP A 147 4.81 -17.60 -15.62
N GLY A 148 4.13 -16.50 -15.96
CA GLY A 148 2.97 -16.48 -16.86
C GLY A 148 1.65 -16.87 -16.21
N SER A 149 1.65 -17.26 -14.93
CA SER A 149 0.42 -17.44 -14.17
C SER A 149 -0.16 -16.08 -13.75
N SER A 150 -1.44 -16.05 -13.43
CA SER A 150 -2.10 -14.83 -12.94
C SER A 150 -2.50 -15.00 -11.50
N GLU A 151 -2.15 -13.99 -10.70
CA GLU A 151 -2.53 -13.89 -9.31
C GLU A 151 -3.78 -13.04 -9.16
N LYS A 152 -4.83 -13.64 -8.60
CA LYS A 152 -6.16 -13.06 -8.49
C LYS A 152 -6.56 -12.96 -7.02
N LEU A 153 -7.45 -12.02 -6.74
CA LEU A 153 -8.15 -11.99 -5.47
C LEU A 153 -9.03 -13.23 -5.31
N SER A 154 -9.30 -13.60 -4.07
CA SER A 154 -10.37 -14.55 -3.76
C SER A 154 -11.71 -13.98 -4.25
N GLN A 155 -12.71 -14.84 -4.45
CA GLN A 155 -14.04 -14.37 -4.83
C GLN A 155 -14.61 -13.40 -3.78
N GLU A 156 -14.37 -13.68 -2.50
CA GLU A 156 -14.83 -12.86 -1.38
C GLU A 156 -14.17 -11.47 -1.39
N ASP A 157 -12.86 -11.40 -1.62
CA ASP A 157 -12.13 -10.12 -1.70
C ASP A 157 -12.45 -9.34 -2.97
N LEU A 158 -12.72 -10.05 -4.06
CA LEU A 158 -13.20 -9.42 -5.28
C LEU A 158 -14.57 -8.78 -5.04
N GLU A 159 -15.49 -9.47 -4.36
CA GLU A 159 -16.78 -8.92 -3.95
C GLU A 159 -16.61 -7.72 -3.02
N ARG A 160 -15.71 -7.80 -2.01
CA ARG A 160 -15.35 -6.65 -1.16
C ARG A 160 -14.87 -5.45 -1.97
N CYS A 161 -13.99 -5.65 -2.95
CA CYS A 161 -13.44 -4.59 -3.79
C CYS A 161 -14.50 -4.00 -4.74
N VAL A 162 -15.32 -4.85 -5.37
CA VAL A 162 -16.42 -4.41 -6.23
C VAL A 162 -17.46 -3.65 -5.40
N GLU A 163 -17.81 -4.13 -4.21
CA GLU A 163 -18.66 -3.38 -3.28
C GLU A 163 -17.98 -2.11 -2.80
N GLY A 164 -16.67 -2.10 -2.58
CA GLY A 164 -15.90 -0.89 -2.23
C GLY A 164 -15.91 0.17 -3.33
N ARG A 165 -16.00 -0.24 -4.60
CA ARG A 165 -16.18 0.63 -5.78
C ARG A 165 -17.62 1.08 -5.97
N VAL A 166 -18.56 0.12 -5.92
CA VAL A 166 -19.97 0.29 -6.32
C VAL A 166 -20.80 0.84 -5.19
N LYS A 167 -20.48 0.52 -3.93
CA LYS A 167 -20.98 1.32 -2.83
C LYS A 167 -20.35 2.69 -3.06
N PRO A 168 -21.15 3.72 -3.34
CA PRO A 168 -20.87 4.99 -2.75
C PRO A 168 -20.81 4.84 -1.21
N MET A 169 -20.02 3.97 -0.58
CA MET A 169 -19.83 4.03 0.87
C MET A 169 -19.11 5.33 1.23
N TRP A 170 -18.37 5.88 0.27
CA TRP A 170 -17.87 7.26 0.19
C TRP A 170 -18.99 8.31 -0.05
N ARG A 171 -20.10 7.96 -0.74
CA ARG A 171 -21.25 8.86 -1.01
C ARG A 171 -22.59 8.51 -0.33
N VAL A 172 -22.70 7.53 0.58
CA VAL A 172 -23.99 6.99 1.08
C VAL A 172 -23.90 6.64 2.56
N LYS A 173 -22.83 6.02 3.09
CA LYS A 173 -22.65 6.06 4.57
C LYS A 173 -22.23 7.45 5.06
N LEU A 174 -21.64 8.25 4.16
CA LEU A 174 -21.34 9.67 4.35
C LEU A 174 -22.51 10.61 3.96
N MET A 175 -23.51 10.17 3.16
CA MET A 175 -24.67 11.02 2.74
C MET A 175 -26.01 10.60 3.36
N GLU A 176 -26.27 9.33 3.69
CA GLU A 176 -27.46 8.89 4.45
C GLU A 176 -27.35 9.32 5.91
N ALA A 177 -26.13 9.42 6.44
CA ALA A 177 -25.82 10.11 7.68
C ALA A 177 -25.63 11.62 7.47
N ASN A 178 -26.56 12.26 6.75
CA ASN A 178 -26.61 13.69 6.44
C ASN A 178 -25.47 14.19 5.53
N THR A 179 -25.69 15.39 4.99
CA THR A 179 -24.71 16.46 4.78
C THR A 179 -23.87 16.79 6.05
N ARG A 180 -23.54 15.80 6.90
CA ARG A 180 -22.82 15.87 8.20
C ARG A 180 -21.40 15.31 8.17
N GLU A 181 -21.06 14.37 7.31
CA GLU A 181 -19.73 13.75 7.41
C GLU A 181 -18.70 14.32 6.43
N LEU A 182 -19.12 14.99 5.35
CA LEU A 182 -18.32 16.07 4.72
C LEU A 182 -18.49 17.42 5.44
N ARG A 183 -19.16 17.46 6.60
CA ARG A 183 -19.35 18.71 7.34
C ARG A 183 -18.10 19.22 8.03
N TRP A 184 -17.02 18.44 8.06
CA TRP A 184 -15.71 19.00 8.36
C TRP A 184 -15.27 19.96 7.24
N VAL A 185 -15.56 19.66 5.96
CA VAL A 185 -15.43 20.62 4.84
C VAL A 185 -16.54 21.67 4.90
N LEU A 186 -17.79 21.29 5.19
CA LEU A 186 -18.97 22.18 5.10
C LEU A 186 -19.15 23.11 6.32
N LYS A 187 -18.37 22.98 7.40
CA LYS A 187 -18.23 24.01 8.46
C LYS A 187 -17.19 25.07 8.11
N LEU A 188 -16.62 25.03 6.91
CA LEU A 188 -15.78 26.09 6.38
C LEU A 188 -16.64 27.17 5.69
N ASP A 189 -17.91 27.32 6.06
CA ASP A 189 -18.75 28.44 5.61
C ASP A 189 -18.33 29.78 6.25
N GLN A 190 -17.33 29.72 7.14
CA GLN A 190 -16.74 30.85 7.84
C GLN A 190 -15.22 30.83 7.67
N ALA A 191 -14.66 32.01 7.43
CA ALA A 191 -13.22 32.21 7.49
C ALA A 191 -12.69 31.95 8.91
N SER A 192 -11.41 31.54 9.01
CA SER A 192 -10.71 31.39 10.28
C SER A 192 -10.88 32.64 11.15
N PRO A 193 -10.99 32.52 12.50
CA PRO A 193 -11.07 33.66 13.39
C PRO A 193 -9.92 34.66 13.20
N ALA A 194 -8.74 34.17 12.81
CA ALA A 194 -7.52 34.95 12.52
C ALA A 194 -7.41 35.40 11.05
N CYS A 195 -8.49 35.29 10.25
CA CYS A 195 -8.48 35.67 8.85
C CYS A 195 -8.39 37.19 8.67
N SER A 196 -7.44 37.63 7.84
CA SER A 196 -7.26 39.03 7.45
C SER A 196 -8.31 39.55 6.45
N GLN A 197 -8.87 38.65 5.63
CA GLN A 197 -9.84 38.98 4.58
C GLN A 197 -11.10 38.10 4.68
N LYS A 198 -11.89 38.31 5.73
CA LYS A 198 -13.04 37.45 6.08
C LYS A 198 -14.02 37.24 4.93
N TRP A 199 -14.44 38.32 4.25
CA TRP A 199 -15.41 38.23 3.16
C TRP A 199 -14.87 37.41 1.97
N HIS A 200 -13.65 37.74 1.50
CA HIS A 200 -13.02 37.04 0.38
C HIS A 200 -12.83 35.55 0.66
N CYS A 201 -12.25 35.21 1.81
CA CYS A 201 -12.03 33.80 2.17
C CYS A 201 -13.35 33.06 2.35
N THR A 202 -14.36 33.67 2.95
CA THR A 202 -15.68 33.04 3.11
C THR A 202 -16.32 32.70 1.76
N VAL A 203 -16.25 33.61 0.78
CA VAL A 203 -16.75 33.35 -0.58
C VAL A 203 -16.01 32.18 -1.21
N LYS A 204 -14.67 32.15 -1.12
CA LYS A 204 -13.85 31.07 -1.68
C LYS A 204 -14.06 29.72 -1.00
N LEU A 205 -14.20 29.69 0.32
CA LEU A 205 -14.46 28.46 1.05
C LEU A 205 -15.84 27.87 0.71
N ARG A 206 -16.84 28.69 0.36
CA ARG A 206 -18.14 28.19 -0.13
C ARG A 206 -18.05 27.46 -1.47
N GLU A 207 -17.02 27.73 -2.28
CA GLU A 207 -16.78 27.01 -3.53
C GLU A 207 -16.14 25.63 -3.30
N LEU A 208 -15.49 25.42 -2.14
CA LEU A 208 -14.69 24.23 -1.85
C LEU A 208 -15.48 22.92 -1.98
N PRO A 209 -16.70 22.76 -1.44
CA PRO A 209 -17.44 21.51 -1.60
C PRO A 209 -17.66 21.11 -3.06
N ALA A 210 -17.95 22.07 -3.94
CA ALA A 210 -18.16 21.80 -5.37
C ALA A 210 -16.84 21.49 -6.10
N LYS A 211 -15.72 22.11 -5.69
CA LYS A 211 -14.38 21.82 -6.21
C LYS A 211 -13.90 20.43 -5.75
N ALA A 212 -13.98 20.17 -4.45
CA ALA A 212 -13.66 18.88 -3.84
C ALA A 212 -14.49 17.75 -4.45
N HIS A 213 -15.79 17.96 -4.66
CA HIS A 213 -16.64 16.99 -5.32
C HIS A 213 -16.14 16.68 -6.74
N ARG A 214 -15.81 17.69 -7.55
CA ARG A 214 -15.28 17.49 -8.91
C ARG A 214 -13.94 16.76 -8.93
N GLU A 215 -13.03 17.09 -8.02
CA GLU A 215 -11.76 16.35 -7.89
C GLU A 215 -11.98 14.91 -7.42
N ALA A 216 -12.93 14.68 -6.52
CA ALA A 216 -13.32 13.35 -6.07
C ALA A 216 -14.05 12.51 -7.14
N HIS A 217 -14.52 13.11 -8.24
CA HIS A 217 -14.97 12.36 -9.43
C HIS A 217 -13.80 11.88 -10.30
N GLY A 218 -12.62 12.51 -10.19
CA GLY A 218 -11.41 12.15 -10.94
C GLY A 218 -10.41 11.33 -10.13
N SER A 219 -10.32 11.56 -8.82
CA SER A 219 -9.50 10.81 -7.88
C SER A 219 -10.41 10.00 -6.96
N PHE A 220 -10.28 8.69 -7.04
CA PHE A 220 -11.19 7.70 -6.46
C PHE A 220 -11.11 7.61 -4.92
N TYR A 221 -10.38 8.50 -4.25
CA TYR A 221 -9.78 8.18 -2.96
C TYR A 221 -10.13 9.18 -1.86
N ALA A 222 -10.92 8.73 -0.90
CA ALA A 222 -11.20 9.51 0.31
C ALA A 222 -10.01 9.60 1.28
N LEU A 223 -8.94 8.84 1.03
CA LEU A 223 -7.71 8.82 1.82
C LEU A 223 -6.53 9.54 1.13
N THR A 224 -6.68 9.98 -0.12
CA THR A 224 -5.65 10.82 -0.77
C THR A 224 -5.81 12.27 -0.37
N GLN A 225 -4.68 12.96 -0.23
CA GLN A 225 -4.67 14.38 0.03
C GLN A 225 -5.33 15.18 -1.10
N TRP A 226 -6.12 16.19 -0.75
CA TRP A 226 -6.80 17.04 -1.73
C TRP A 226 -5.94 18.22 -2.18
N ASN A 227 -5.47 18.16 -3.42
CA ASN A 227 -4.74 19.27 -4.04
C ASN A 227 -5.61 20.53 -4.24
N ALA A 228 -6.94 20.41 -4.39
CA ALA A 228 -7.90 21.52 -4.41
C ALA A 228 -7.68 22.53 -3.28
N VAL A 229 -7.35 22.04 -2.08
CA VAL A 229 -7.24 22.87 -0.87
C VAL A 229 -6.18 23.95 -1.06
N PHE A 230 -5.09 23.63 -1.75
CA PHE A 230 -3.98 24.55 -2.02
C PHE A 230 -4.28 25.57 -3.13
N GLN A 231 -5.30 25.33 -3.96
CA GLN A 231 -5.63 26.19 -5.12
C GLN A 231 -6.82 27.14 -4.89
N LEU A 232 -7.37 27.19 -3.67
CA LEU A 232 -8.57 28.01 -3.38
C LEU A 232 -8.33 29.52 -3.40
N GLY A 233 -7.08 29.96 -3.26
CA GLY A 233 -6.74 31.40 -3.14
C GLY A 233 -7.26 32.03 -1.85
N VAL A 234 -7.35 31.26 -0.76
CA VAL A 234 -7.66 31.78 0.58
C VAL A 234 -6.38 32.24 1.28
N CYS A 235 -6.49 33.06 2.33
CA CYS A 235 -5.31 33.42 3.13
C CYS A 235 -4.77 32.22 3.91
N ASP A 236 -3.49 32.26 4.31
CA ASP A 236 -2.79 31.18 5.03
C ASP A 236 -3.58 30.62 6.22
N LYS A 237 -4.18 31.47 7.05
CA LYS A 237 -4.97 31.03 8.23
C LYS A 237 -6.23 30.24 7.89
N CYS A 238 -6.82 30.50 6.72
CA CYS A 238 -7.95 29.72 6.22
C CYS A 238 -7.46 28.45 5.51
N ALA A 239 -6.31 28.49 4.85
CA ALA A 239 -5.67 27.31 4.27
C ALA A 239 -5.30 26.29 5.35
N ASP A 240 -4.62 26.72 6.42
CA ASP A 240 -4.27 25.89 7.58
C ASP A 240 -5.52 25.22 8.20
N MET A 241 -6.61 25.99 8.35
CA MET A 241 -7.88 25.50 8.85
C MET A 241 -8.51 24.43 7.95
N VAL A 242 -8.45 24.60 6.63
CA VAL A 242 -8.96 23.61 5.68
C VAL A 242 -8.09 22.35 5.71
N THR A 243 -6.77 22.48 5.70
CA THR A 243 -5.82 21.36 5.76
C THR A 243 -6.01 20.55 7.04
N ALA A 244 -6.17 21.22 8.19
CA ALA A 244 -6.43 20.53 9.46
C ALA A 244 -7.77 19.78 9.45
N ALA A 245 -8.81 20.39 8.87
CA ALA A 245 -10.11 19.74 8.74
C ALA A 245 -10.05 18.53 7.79
N GLU A 246 -9.26 18.63 6.72
CA GLU A 246 -9.00 17.56 5.74
C GLU A 246 -8.29 16.36 6.34
N LEU A 247 -7.21 16.61 7.07
CA LEU A 247 -6.47 15.57 7.77
C LEU A 247 -7.36 14.83 8.77
N GLU A 248 -8.15 15.57 9.55
CA GLU A 248 -9.12 15.02 10.50
C GLU A 248 -10.23 14.22 9.81
N GLY A 249 -10.67 14.67 8.63
CA GLY A 249 -11.63 13.95 7.79
C GLY A 249 -11.08 12.61 7.32
N ARG A 250 -9.86 12.61 6.79
CA ARG A 250 -9.15 11.40 6.35
C ARG A 250 -8.89 10.43 7.51
N ARG A 251 -8.49 10.93 8.68
CA ARG A 251 -8.32 10.11 9.90
C ARG A 251 -9.60 9.39 10.30
N LYS A 252 -10.75 10.07 10.24
CA LYS A 252 -12.06 9.44 10.53
C LYS A 252 -12.39 8.34 9.55
N VAL A 253 -12.11 8.57 8.27
CA VAL A 253 -12.27 7.55 7.23
C VAL A 253 -11.35 6.36 7.50
N TRP A 254 -10.07 6.63 7.80
CA TRP A 254 -9.07 5.63 8.12
C TRP A 254 -9.50 4.73 9.29
N SER A 255 -9.99 5.32 10.38
CA SER A 255 -10.48 4.56 11.55
C SER A 255 -11.61 3.57 11.22
N LYS A 256 -12.37 3.83 10.15
CA LYS A 256 -13.48 2.97 9.69
C LYS A 256 -13.04 2.01 8.58
N LEU A 257 -11.82 2.12 8.05
CA LEU A 257 -11.36 1.40 6.86
C LEU A 257 -11.57 -0.12 6.92
N PRO A 258 -11.27 -0.85 8.02
CA PRO A 258 -11.51 -2.29 8.10
C PRO A 258 -12.98 -2.63 7.89
N SER A 259 -13.86 -1.92 8.62
CA SER A 259 -15.31 -2.10 8.49
C SER A 259 -15.84 -1.74 7.10
N LEU A 260 -15.20 -0.79 6.42
CA LEU A 260 -15.52 -0.40 5.05
C LEU A 260 -15.09 -1.48 4.06
N MET A 261 -13.95 -2.12 4.29
CA MET A 261 -13.45 -3.22 3.47
C MET A 261 -14.07 -4.58 3.86
N GLY A 262 -14.92 -4.63 4.88
CA GLY A 262 -15.56 -5.88 5.33
C GLY A 262 -14.57 -6.85 5.98
N VAL A 263 -13.57 -6.31 6.67
CA VAL A 263 -12.56 -7.07 7.44
C VAL A 263 -12.49 -6.56 8.88
N THR A 264 -12.01 -7.40 9.79
CA THR A 264 -11.80 -7.04 11.20
C THR A 264 -10.32 -7.09 11.51
N VAL A 265 -9.79 -6.04 12.13
CA VAL A 265 -8.37 -5.97 12.52
C VAL A 265 -8.32 -5.48 13.96
N GLU A 266 -7.70 -6.26 14.84
CA GLU A 266 -7.47 -5.86 16.23
C GLU A 266 -6.46 -4.71 16.29
N GLY A 267 -6.74 -3.68 17.09
CA GLY A 267 -5.83 -2.55 17.26
C GLY A 267 -5.72 -1.60 16.05
N TRP A 268 -6.66 -1.64 15.10
CA TRP A 268 -6.63 -0.75 13.93
C TRP A 268 -6.69 0.74 14.31
N GLY A 269 -5.69 1.51 13.88
CA GLY A 269 -5.63 2.96 14.10
C GLY A 269 -5.53 3.37 15.57
N SER A 270 -5.06 2.48 16.46
CA SER A 270 -4.66 2.87 17.81
C SER A 270 -3.28 3.53 17.73
N ASP A 271 -3.16 4.75 18.27
CA ASP A 271 -1.86 5.41 18.48
C ASP A 271 -0.97 4.46 19.32
N SER A 272 0.08 3.90 18.72
CA SER A 272 1.09 3.10 19.42
C SER A 272 2.11 3.99 20.12
#